data_AF-A0A1C0TKF5-F1
#
_entry.id   AF-A0A1C0TKF5-F1
#
_cell.length_a   1.000
_cell.length_b   1.000
_cell.length_c   1.000
_cell.angle_alpha   90.00
_cell.angle_beta   90.00
_cell.angle_gamma   90.00
#
_symmetry.space_group_name_H-M   'P 1'
#
loop_
_entity.id
_entity.type
_entity.pdbx_description
1 polymer ?
#
loop_
_entity_poly.entity_id
_entity_poly.type
_entity_poly.pdbx_seq_one_letter_code
_entity_poly.pdbx_strand_id
1 'polypeptide(L)'
;MSLEQDITRVVEATEGLTATVDNQISEITNKLNSAVAETKTKVDAHLASADALLNSYEERQSHFRITKNQALVANQAGSFPEAWAGGFVTKATLLEKVETGIELNQRTPLAREFLQAINSDTKWFAQNFNIWELEYAPNRGGENSHIDAYLMYQYLRRPTHITAGAIVKHIRGVVPTGFWCTGLKAGEAAKVCGVHIGHSSRNHYTHCHPYVPGKNLPADQTGVIQVALPAVVTGHVPIDKAWGQFAYIGDDTHDVIA
;
A
#
# COMPACT_ATOMS: atom_id res chain seq x y z
N MET A 1 -55.53 -26.23 -65.33
CA MET A 1 -54.81 -25.13 -64.68
C MET A 1 -54.00 -24.45 -65.76
N SER A 2 -54.11 -23.13 -65.91
CA SER A 2 -53.29 -22.37 -66.85
C SER A 2 -51.95 -21.99 -66.19
N LEU A 3 -50.90 -21.83 -66.98
CA LEU A 3 -49.57 -21.41 -66.53
C LEU A 3 -49.62 -20.13 -65.65
N GLU A 4 -50.53 -19.21 -65.96
CA GLU A 4 -50.76 -17.99 -65.20
C GLU A 4 -51.27 -18.27 -63.78
N GLN A 5 -52.15 -19.26 -63.60
CA GLN A 5 -52.63 -19.66 -62.27
C GLN A 5 -51.52 -20.30 -61.42
N ASP A 6 -50.61 -21.04 -62.06
CA ASP A 6 -49.48 -21.67 -61.36
C ASP A 6 -48.41 -20.62 -60.98
N ILE A 7 -48.16 -19.61 -61.83
CA ILE A 7 -47.27 -18.49 -61.51
C ILE A 7 -47.79 -17.68 -60.31
N THR A 8 -49.09 -17.34 -60.28
CA THR A 8 -49.69 -16.60 -59.16
C THR A 8 -49.53 -17.36 -57.84
N ARG A 9 -49.79 -18.68 -57.84
CA ARG A 9 -49.60 -19.52 -56.64
C ARG A 9 -48.17 -19.57 -56.15
N VAL A 10 -47.19 -19.60 -57.06
CA VAL A 10 -45.76 -19.58 -56.68
C VAL A 10 -45.39 -18.23 -56.06
N VAL A 11 -45.89 -17.12 -56.60
CA VAL A 11 -45.66 -15.78 -56.02
C VAL A 11 -46.25 -15.69 -54.62
N GLU A 12 -47.51 -16.08 -54.43
CA GLU A 12 -48.17 -16.09 -53.11
C GLU A 12 -47.43 -16.98 -52.10
N ALA A 13 -46.96 -18.17 -52.52
CA ALA A 13 -46.17 -19.05 -51.67
C ALA A 13 -44.80 -18.44 -51.30
N THR A 14 -44.18 -17.70 -52.22
CA THR A 14 -42.90 -17.02 -52.01
C THR A 14 -43.05 -15.83 -51.06
N GLU A 15 -44.12 -15.05 -51.18
CA GLU A 15 -44.46 -13.96 -50.26
C GLU A 15 -44.75 -14.51 -48.86
N GLY A 16 -45.52 -15.60 -48.76
CA GLY A 16 -45.80 -16.27 -47.50
C GLY A 16 -44.54 -16.83 -46.83
N LEU A 17 -43.62 -17.41 -47.61
CA LEU A 17 -42.32 -17.88 -47.11
C LEU A 17 -41.46 -16.70 -46.61
N THR A 18 -41.41 -15.61 -47.38
CA THR A 18 -40.67 -14.39 -47.01
C THR A 18 -41.16 -13.84 -45.67
N ALA A 19 -42.48 -13.68 -45.51
CA ALA A 19 -43.07 -13.22 -44.25
C ALA A 19 -42.76 -14.17 -43.08
N THR A 20 -42.76 -15.48 -43.32
CA THR A 20 -42.42 -16.49 -42.30
C THR A 20 -40.95 -16.38 -41.88
N VAL A 21 -40.04 -16.21 -42.84
CA VAL A 21 -38.60 -16.05 -42.58
C VAL A 21 -38.33 -14.75 -41.80
N ASP A 22 -38.94 -13.64 -42.19
CA ASP A 22 -38.76 -12.34 -41.50
C ASP A 22 -39.25 -12.40 -40.04
N ASN A 23 -40.37 -13.07 -39.80
CA ASN A 23 -40.88 -13.32 -38.45
C ASN A 23 -39.90 -14.19 -37.64
N GLN A 24 -39.38 -15.27 -38.21
CA GLN A 24 -38.40 -16.13 -37.52
C GLN A 24 -37.08 -15.40 -37.23
N ILE A 25 -36.58 -14.58 -38.16
CA ILE A 25 -35.38 -13.76 -37.96
C ILE A 25 -35.61 -12.78 -36.79
N SER A 26 -36.78 -12.14 -36.74
CA SER A 26 -37.14 -11.24 -35.64
C SER A 26 -37.21 -11.96 -34.30
N GLU A 27 -37.83 -13.14 -34.25
CA GLU A 27 -37.87 -13.97 -33.04
C GLU A 27 -36.48 -14.41 -32.57
N ILE A 28 -35.63 -14.87 -33.49
CA ILE A 28 -34.25 -15.29 -33.19
C ILE A 28 -33.46 -14.10 -32.66
N THR A 29 -33.57 -12.94 -33.32
CA THR A 29 -32.88 -11.71 -32.90
C THR A 29 -33.32 -11.28 -31.50
N ASN A 30 -34.63 -11.33 -31.22
CA ASN A 30 -35.15 -11.00 -29.90
C ASN A 30 -34.67 -11.98 -28.83
N LYS A 31 -34.74 -13.30 -29.08
CA LYS A 31 -34.25 -14.32 -28.15
C LYS A 31 -32.74 -14.17 -27.89
N LEU A 32 -31.95 -13.90 -28.93
CA LEU A 32 -30.52 -13.69 -28.83
C LEU A 32 -30.21 -12.45 -27.99
N ASN A 33 -30.86 -11.31 -28.27
CA ASN A 33 -30.66 -10.08 -27.52
C ASN A 33 -31.04 -10.23 -26.05
N SER A 34 -32.17 -10.91 -25.75
CA SER A 34 -32.57 -11.22 -24.38
C SER A 34 -31.57 -12.13 -23.67
N ALA A 35 -31.10 -13.20 -24.32
CA ALA A 35 -30.13 -14.12 -23.74
C ALA A 35 -28.78 -13.44 -23.48
N VAL A 36 -28.31 -12.58 -24.39
CA VAL A 36 -27.09 -11.79 -24.22
C VAL A 36 -27.23 -10.81 -23.06
N ALA A 37 -28.35 -10.09 -22.97
CA ALA A 37 -28.60 -9.16 -21.87
C ALA A 37 -28.65 -9.89 -20.52
N GLU A 38 -29.37 -11.01 -20.43
CA GLU A 38 -29.47 -11.81 -19.21
C GLU A 38 -28.10 -12.38 -18.80
N THR A 39 -27.34 -12.90 -19.76
CA THR A 39 -25.98 -13.43 -19.50
C THR A 39 -25.06 -12.32 -19.01
N LYS A 40 -25.10 -11.13 -19.64
CA LYS A 40 -24.33 -9.98 -19.20
C LYS A 40 -24.67 -9.59 -17.76
N THR A 41 -25.95 -9.48 -17.43
CA THR A 41 -26.38 -9.20 -16.05
C THR A 41 -25.90 -10.24 -15.05
N LYS A 42 -25.95 -11.55 -15.40
CA LYS A 42 -25.43 -12.63 -14.55
C LYS A 42 -23.92 -12.52 -14.35
N VAL A 43 -23.16 -12.28 -15.43
CA VAL A 43 -21.70 -12.13 -15.37
C VAL A 43 -21.32 -10.92 -14.52
N ASP A 44 -21.94 -9.77 -14.74
CA ASP A 44 -21.69 -8.54 -13.98
C ASP A 44 -21.99 -8.75 -12.48
N ALA A 45 -23.09 -9.44 -12.16
CA ALA A 45 -23.43 -9.80 -10.78
C ALA A 45 -22.42 -10.77 -10.15
N HIS A 46 -21.95 -11.77 -10.90
CA HIS A 46 -20.92 -12.71 -10.43
C HIS A 46 -19.58 -12.03 -10.18
N LEU A 47 -19.15 -11.12 -11.08
CA LEU A 47 -17.93 -10.34 -10.90
C LEU A 47 -18.02 -9.44 -9.67
N ALA A 48 -19.13 -8.71 -9.51
CA ALA A 48 -19.36 -7.88 -8.33
C ALA A 48 -19.35 -8.70 -7.02
N SER A 49 -19.93 -9.91 -7.04
CA SER A 49 -19.89 -10.81 -5.89
C SER A 49 -18.49 -11.34 -5.61
N ALA A 50 -17.70 -11.63 -6.63
CA ALA A 50 -16.32 -12.09 -6.48
C ALA A 50 -15.43 -10.98 -5.90
N ASP A 51 -15.58 -9.75 -6.41
CA ASP A 51 -14.87 -8.57 -5.90
C ASP A 51 -15.23 -8.29 -4.44
N ALA A 52 -16.51 -8.35 -4.09
CA ALA A 52 -16.96 -8.18 -2.71
C ALA A 52 -16.36 -9.24 -1.77
N LEU A 53 -16.26 -10.50 -2.23
CA LEU A 53 -15.67 -11.58 -1.45
C LEU A 53 -14.15 -11.37 -1.27
N LEU A 54 -13.42 -11.02 -2.32
CA LEU A 54 -11.98 -10.76 -2.27
C LEU A 54 -11.65 -9.59 -1.34
N ASN A 55 -12.38 -8.47 -1.47
CA ASN A 55 -12.25 -7.33 -0.57
C ASN A 55 -12.51 -7.73 0.89
N SER A 56 -13.50 -8.61 1.14
CA SER A 56 -13.78 -9.09 2.50
C SER A 56 -12.64 -9.92 3.09
N TYR A 57 -11.87 -10.65 2.26
CA TYR A 57 -10.70 -11.38 2.74
C TYR A 57 -9.55 -10.45 3.09
N GLU A 58 -9.34 -9.39 2.32
CA GLU A 58 -8.34 -8.36 2.64
C GLU A 58 -8.66 -7.66 3.97
N GLU A 59 -9.92 -7.28 4.20
CA GLU A 59 -10.34 -6.60 5.43
C GLU A 59 -10.27 -7.50 6.69
N ARG A 60 -10.49 -8.81 6.53
CA ARG A 60 -10.51 -9.77 7.65
C ARG A 60 -9.14 -10.38 7.95
N GLN A 61 -8.13 -10.10 7.13
CA GLN A 61 -6.80 -10.64 7.35
C GLN A 61 -6.18 -10.00 8.59
N SER A 62 -5.69 -10.85 9.51
CA SER A 62 -4.86 -10.37 10.62
C SER A 62 -3.45 -10.09 10.12
N HIS A 63 -2.92 -8.93 10.48
CA HIS A 63 -1.57 -8.50 10.13
C HIS A 63 -0.72 -8.38 11.39
N PHE A 64 0.47 -8.97 11.34
CA PHE A 64 1.44 -8.90 12.42
C PHE A 64 2.69 -8.19 11.91
N ARG A 65 3.26 -7.30 12.74
CA ARG A 65 4.56 -6.72 12.41
C ARG A 65 5.66 -7.73 12.66
N ILE A 66 6.62 -7.71 11.76
CA ILE A 66 7.86 -8.50 11.79
C ILE A 66 9.00 -7.65 12.36
N THR A 67 8.99 -6.35 12.09
CA THR A 67 9.98 -5.41 12.65
C THR A 67 9.74 -5.15 14.13
N LYS A 68 10.83 -4.96 14.87
CA LYS A 68 10.85 -4.55 16.27
C LYS A 68 10.57 -3.06 16.39
N ASN A 69 10.14 -2.64 17.58
CA ASN A 69 10.00 -1.24 17.97
C ASN A 69 9.32 -0.32 16.93
N GLN A 70 8.11 -0.67 16.49
CA GLN A 70 7.32 0.19 15.60
C GLN A 70 7.01 1.55 16.26
N ALA A 71 6.80 1.57 17.58
CA ALA A 71 6.51 2.79 18.34
C ALA A 71 7.70 3.78 18.40
N LEU A 72 8.89 3.38 17.90
CA LEU A 72 10.13 4.16 17.95
C LEU A 72 10.49 4.62 19.37
N VAL A 73 10.35 3.72 20.35
CA VAL A 73 10.87 3.95 21.71
C VAL A 73 12.38 4.17 21.63
N ALA A 74 12.88 5.18 22.35
CA ALA A 74 14.30 5.50 22.35
C ALA A 74 15.11 4.38 23.02
N ASN A 75 16.35 4.18 22.57
CA ASN A 75 17.32 3.36 23.28
C ASN A 75 17.66 3.96 24.65
N GLN A 76 18.42 3.21 25.48
CA GLN A 76 18.81 3.66 26.82
C GLN A 76 19.54 5.01 26.85
N ALA A 77 20.28 5.35 25.79
CA ALA A 77 20.99 6.63 25.66
C ALA A 77 20.09 7.78 25.20
N GLY A 78 18.84 7.52 24.82
CA GLY A 78 17.91 8.52 24.29
C GLY A 78 18.30 9.07 22.91
N SER A 79 19.30 8.48 22.24
CA SER A 79 19.94 9.07 21.06
C SER A 79 19.40 8.54 19.73
N PHE A 80 18.71 7.40 19.75
CA PHE A 80 18.18 6.74 18.55
C PHE A 80 17.02 5.80 18.93
N PRO A 81 16.10 5.47 18.02
CA PRO A 81 15.13 4.40 18.24
C PRO A 81 15.80 3.05 18.55
N GLU A 82 15.36 2.38 19.61
CA GLU A 82 15.84 1.04 19.99
C GLU A 82 15.57 0.01 18.88
N ALA A 83 16.46 -0.99 18.75
CA ALA A 83 16.39 -2.09 17.77
C ALA A 83 16.45 -1.69 16.28
N TRP A 84 16.56 -0.40 15.96
CA TRP A 84 16.85 0.09 14.60
C TRP A 84 18.34 0.39 14.46
N ALA A 85 18.94 -0.07 13.36
CA ALA A 85 20.30 0.33 13.00
C ALA A 85 20.28 1.67 12.25
N GLY A 86 21.28 2.52 12.48
CA GLY A 86 21.27 3.92 12.01
C GLY A 86 21.41 4.12 10.50
N GLY A 87 22.03 3.18 9.78
CA GLY A 87 22.36 3.36 8.36
C GLY A 87 23.18 4.63 8.14
N PHE A 88 22.72 5.51 7.26
CA PHE A 88 23.34 6.81 6.98
C PHE A 88 22.59 8.00 7.59
N VAL A 89 21.81 7.75 8.64
CA VAL A 89 21.27 8.82 9.50
C VAL A 89 22.42 9.44 10.30
N THR A 90 22.66 10.73 10.11
CA THR A 90 23.74 11.49 10.76
C THR A 90 23.30 12.06 12.10
N LYS A 91 21.99 12.32 12.26
CA LYS A 91 21.40 12.81 13.50
C LYS A 91 19.95 12.36 13.62
N ALA A 92 19.56 11.91 14.81
CA ALA A 92 18.18 11.63 15.16
C ALA A 92 17.77 12.48 16.36
N THR A 93 16.61 13.13 16.27
CA THR A 93 16.06 13.96 17.35
C THR A 93 14.65 13.49 17.65
N LEU A 94 14.38 13.11 18.89
CA LEU A 94 13.02 12.84 19.35
C LEU A 94 12.28 14.18 19.43
N LEU A 95 11.26 14.37 18.58
CA LEU A 95 10.48 15.60 18.57
C LEU A 95 9.34 15.55 19.59
N GLU A 96 8.58 14.46 19.57
CA GLU A 96 7.37 14.34 20.38
C GLU A 96 7.03 12.88 20.66
N LYS A 97 6.53 12.64 21.89
CA LYS A 97 5.85 11.41 22.27
C LYS A 97 4.35 11.63 22.15
N VAL A 98 3.70 10.91 21.24
CA VAL A 98 2.25 10.97 21.01
C VAL A 98 1.56 10.00 21.96
N GLU A 99 0.81 10.56 22.93
CA GLU A 99 0.18 9.80 24.00
C GLU A 99 -1.32 9.61 23.80
N THR A 100 -1.81 8.41 24.11
CA THR A 100 -3.24 8.10 24.17
C THR A 100 -3.86 8.64 25.45
N GLY A 101 -5.17 8.87 25.44
CA GLY A 101 -5.93 9.45 26.56
C GLY A 101 -5.89 10.97 26.64
N ILE A 102 -5.13 11.64 25.76
CA ILE A 102 -5.08 13.11 25.66
C ILE A 102 -6.22 13.63 24.79
N GLU A 103 -6.89 14.70 25.25
CA GLU A 103 -7.98 15.35 24.51
C GLU A 103 -7.48 16.05 23.24
N LEU A 104 -8.31 16.09 22.19
CA LEU A 104 -7.92 16.64 20.88
C LEU A 104 -7.43 18.09 20.96
N ASN A 105 -8.06 18.91 21.80
CA ASN A 105 -7.69 20.32 21.98
C ASN A 105 -6.41 20.52 22.82
N GLN A 106 -5.90 19.46 23.46
CA GLN A 106 -4.66 19.48 24.23
C GLN A 106 -3.47 18.95 23.40
N ARG A 107 -3.72 18.38 22.22
CA ARG A 107 -2.66 17.85 21.34
C ARG A 107 -1.97 18.96 20.57
N THR A 108 -0.66 18.80 20.37
CA THR A 108 0.12 19.70 19.52
C THR A 108 -0.31 19.56 18.04
N PRO A 109 -0.07 20.57 17.19
CA PRO A 109 -0.30 20.44 15.76
C PRO A 109 0.45 19.26 15.12
N LEU A 110 1.68 18.98 15.58
CA LEU A 110 2.50 17.89 15.05
C LEU A 110 1.91 16.52 15.35
N ALA A 111 1.51 16.26 16.59
CA ALA A 111 0.83 15.02 16.97
C ALA A 111 -0.49 14.84 16.19
N ARG A 112 -1.27 15.91 16.03
CA ARG A 112 -2.52 15.86 15.25
C ARG A 112 -2.27 15.54 13.79
N GLU A 113 -1.28 16.17 13.16
CA GLU A 113 -0.92 15.89 11.75
C GLU A 113 -0.58 14.41 11.55
N PHE A 114 0.24 13.83 12.43
CA PHE A 114 0.64 12.42 12.35
C PHE A 114 -0.52 11.46 12.68
N LEU A 115 -1.38 11.79 13.64
CA LEU A 115 -2.57 10.97 13.94
C LEU A 115 -3.61 11.03 12.81
N GLN A 116 -3.79 12.20 12.17
CA GLN A 116 -4.67 12.36 11.02
C GLN A 116 -4.20 11.55 9.82
N ALA A 117 -2.88 11.43 9.61
CA ALA A 117 -2.31 10.60 8.55
C ALA A 117 -2.78 9.13 8.59
N ILE A 118 -3.13 8.61 9.78
CA ILE A 118 -3.65 7.25 9.99
C ILE A 118 -5.11 7.23 10.45
N ASN A 119 -5.86 8.31 10.22
CA ASN A 119 -7.27 8.45 10.63
C ASN A 119 -7.51 8.14 12.13
N SER A 120 -6.55 8.51 12.99
CA SER A 120 -6.55 8.21 14.42
C SER A 120 -6.41 9.46 15.31
N ASP A 121 -6.81 10.64 14.81
CA ASP A 121 -6.90 11.88 15.61
C ASP A 121 -8.10 11.81 16.57
N THR A 122 -7.99 10.91 17.54
CA THR A 122 -8.97 10.60 18.58
C THR A 122 -8.30 10.59 19.95
N LYS A 123 -9.09 10.65 21.03
CA LYS A 123 -8.58 10.56 22.39
C LYS A 123 -7.90 9.21 22.66
N TRP A 124 -8.52 8.12 22.22
CA TRP A 124 -8.08 6.75 22.51
C TRP A 124 -7.64 6.03 21.25
N PHE A 125 -6.41 5.53 21.24
CA PHE A 125 -5.80 4.76 20.17
C PHE A 125 -4.88 3.69 20.77
N ALA A 126 -4.46 2.73 19.96
CA ALA A 126 -3.92 1.45 20.43
C ALA A 126 -2.77 1.56 21.45
N GLN A 127 -1.78 2.42 21.19
CA GLN A 127 -0.59 2.56 22.04
C GLN A 127 0.15 3.88 21.77
N ASN A 128 0.90 4.40 22.75
CA ASN A 128 1.76 5.57 22.56
C ASN A 128 2.89 5.30 21.54
N PHE A 129 3.29 6.31 20.77
CA PHE A 129 4.40 6.22 19.84
C PHE A 129 5.18 7.53 19.76
N ASN A 130 6.36 7.51 19.14
CA ASN A 130 7.24 8.66 19.04
C ASN A 130 7.38 9.15 17.60
N ILE A 131 7.49 10.46 17.44
CA ILE A 131 7.85 11.14 16.19
C ILE A 131 9.32 11.53 16.30
N TRP A 132 10.12 11.03 15.36
CA TRP A 132 11.54 11.33 15.25
C TRP A 132 11.83 12.16 14.02
N GLU A 133 12.70 13.16 14.17
CA GLU A 133 13.35 13.84 13.05
C GLU A 133 14.68 13.16 12.75
N LEU A 134 14.88 12.74 11.50
CA LEU A 134 16.09 12.09 11.02
C LEU A 134 16.76 13.00 9.99
N GLU A 135 17.98 13.44 10.29
CA GLU A 135 18.89 14.02 9.32
C GLU A 135 19.79 12.91 8.75
N TYR A 136 20.02 12.93 7.43
CA TYR A 136 20.77 11.89 6.75
C TYR A 136 21.66 12.45 5.65
N ALA A 137 22.73 11.69 5.38
CA ALA A 137 23.59 11.91 4.22
C ALA A 137 22.92 11.36 2.94
N PRO A 138 23.06 12.05 1.80
CA PRO A 138 22.48 11.64 0.53
C PRO A 138 23.22 10.46 -0.15
N ASN A 139 24.50 10.27 0.18
CA ASN A 139 25.32 9.16 -0.30
C ASN A 139 26.23 8.65 0.82
N ARG A 140 27.02 7.61 0.52
CA ARG A 140 27.84 6.92 1.52
C ARG A 140 29.15 7.64 1.89
N GLY A 141 29.43 8.79 1.26
CA GLY A 141 30.64 9.57 1.49
C GLY A 141 31.93 8.90 0.99
N GLY A 142 33.03 9.67 1.02
CA GLY A 142 34.36 9.21 0.63
C GLY A 142 34.41 8.58 -0.77
N GLU A 143 35.15 7.47 -0.90
CA GLU A 143 35.26 6.69 -2.14
C GLU A 143 33.90 6.10 -2.60
N ASN A 144 32.92 5.98 -1.69
CA ASN A 144 31.59 5.44 -1.95
C ASN A 144 30.53 6.53 -2.21
N SER A 145 30.93 7.78 -2.45
CA SER A 145 30.02 8.89 -2.79
C SER A 145 29.21 8.64 -4.07
N HIS A 146 29.67 7.74 -4.93
CA HIS A 146 28.96 7.28 -6.14
C HIS A 146 27.81 6.29 -5.87
N ILE A 147 27.60 5.91 -4.61
CA ILE A 147 26.58 4.94 -4.18
C ILE A 147 25.52 5.65 -3.34
N ASP A 148 24.25 5.36 -3.62
CA ASP A 148 23.12 5.83 -2.83
C ASP A 148 23.23 5.39 -1.36
N ALA A 149 22.83 6.28 -0.47
CA ALA A 149 22.69 5.99 0.96
C ALA A 149 21.36 5.27 1.25
N TYR A 150 21.20 4.82 2.49
CA TYR A 150 19.96 4.28 3.01
C TYR A 150 19.73 4.77 4.43
N LEU A 151 18.47 4.89 4.83
CA LEU A 151 18.07 5.37 6.15
C LEU A 151 18.18 4.27 7.20
N MET A 152 17.65 4.52 8.40
CA MET A 152 17.58 3.52 9.46
C MET A 152 16.94 2.22 8.97
N TYR A 153 17.41 1.09 9.49
CA TYR A 153 17.08 -0.22 8.95
C TYR A 153 16.93 -1.31 10.00
N GLN A 154 16.20 -2.36 9.62
CA GLN A 154 16.16 -3.64 10.32
C GLN A 154 16.27 -4.79 9.31
N TYR A 155 16.84 -5.90 9.76
CA TYR A 155 16.82 -7.16 9.03
C TYR A 155 15.53 -7.92 9.34
N LEU A 156 14.98 -8.59 8.33
CA LEU A 156 13.86 -9.50 8.52
C LEU A 156 13.96 -10.70 7.58
N ARG A 157 13.45 -11.84 8.03
CA ARG A 157 13.28 -13.02 7.18
C ARG A 157 12.18 -12.75 6.16
N ARG A 158 12.42 -13.06 4.88
CA ARG A 158 11.44 -12.87 3.80
C ARG A 158 10.27 -13.84 3.95
N PRO A 159 9.04 -13.37 4.24
CA PRO A 159 7.86 -14.19 3.99
C PRO A 159 7.47 -14.07 2.51
N THR A 160 6.40 -14.74 2.08
CA THR A 160 5.95 -14.68 0.67
C THR A 160 5.50 -13.29 0.24
N HIS A 161 4.86 -12.53 1.14
CA HIS A 161 4.40 -11.18 0.87
C HIS A 161 4.42 -10.33 2.13
N ILE A 162 4.87 -9.08 2.01
CA ILE A 162 4.89 -8.09 3.09
C ILE A 162 4.36 -6.74 2.61
N THR A 163 3.94 -5.94 3.58
CA THR A 163 3.77 -4.49 3.40
C THR A 163 4.77 -3.78 4.31
N ALA A 164 5.52 -2.83 3.76
CA ALA A 164 6.37 -1.93 4.52
C ALA A 164 5.75 -0.54 4.50
N GLY A 165 5.67 0.12 5.65
CA GLY A 165 5.06 1.44 5.73
C GLY A 165 5.50 2.24 6.94
N ALA A 166 5.26 3.55 6.91
CA ALA A 166 5.43 4.48 8.03
C ALA A 166 4.61 5.75 7.76
N ILE A 167 4.38 6.54 8.80
CA ILE A 167 3.99 7.94 8.62
C ILE A 167 5.27 8.73 8.40
N VAL A 168 5.37 9.42 7.26
CA VAL A 168 6.57 10.18 6.90
C VAL A 168 6.20 11.57 6.41
N LYS A 169 7.01 12.55 6.80
CA LYS A 169 6.96 13.92 6.31
C LYS A 169 8.35 14.34 5.84
N HIS A 170 8.45 14.89 4.64
CA HIS A 170 9.70 15.46 4.14
C HIS A 170 9.84 16.90 4.61
N ILE A 171 11.02 17.25 5.14
CA ILE A 171 11.30 18.60 5.65
C ILE A 171 12.22 19.35 4.69
N ARG A 172 13.34 18.75 4.27
CA ARG A 172 14.28 19.37 3.32
C ARG A 172 15.25 18.36 2.69
N GLY A 173 15.95 18.79 1.63
CA GLY A 173 16.99 18.01 0.96
C GLY A 173 16.46 16.90 0.06
N VAL A 174 17.29 15.90 -0.24
CA VAL A 174 16.94 14.78 -1.13
C VAL A 174 15.78 13.97 -0.55
N VAL A 175 14.73 13.74 -1.34
CA VAL A 175 13.57 12.95 -0.93
C VAL A 175 13.90 11.45 -0.98
N PRO A 176 13.83 10.72 0.16
CA PRO A 176 14.06 9.28 0.19
C PRO A 176 12.93 8.51 -0.52
N THR A 177 13.22 7.29 -0.96
CA THR A 177 12.29 6.41 -1.67
C THR A 177 12.47 4.95 -1.26
N GLY A 178 11.52 4.08 -1.64
CA GLY A 178 11.55 2.66 -1.30
C GLY A 178 11.09 2.38 0.13
N PHE A 179 10.64 1.15 0.36
CA PHE A 179 10.09 0.70 1.65
C PHE A 179 9.08 1.71 2.21
N TRP A 180 9.25 2.11 3.47
CA TRP A 180 8.37 3.03 4.18
C TRP A 180 8.50 4.51 3.75
N CYS A 181 9.30 4.84 2.73
CA CYS A 181 9.28 6.15 2.04
C CYS A 181 8.72 6.09 0.62
N THR A 182 8.25 4.93 0.14
CA THR A 182 7.62 4.86 -1.18
C THR A 182 6.39 5.75 -1.24
N GLY A 183 6.35 6.66 -2.22
CA GLY A 183 5.27 7.64 -2.38
C GLY A 183 5.49 8.97 -1.64
N LEU A 184 6.58 9.12 -0.87
CA LEU A 184 6.95 10.38 -0.24
C LEU A 184 7.29 11.44 -1.31
N LYS A 185 6.84 12.68 -1.08
CA LYS A 185 7.13 13.83 -1.95
C LYS A 185 7.53 15.03 -1.10
N ALA A 186 8.33 15.92 -1.70
CA ALA A 186 8.78 17.14 -1.03
C ALA A 186 7.61 18.10 -0.77
N GLY A 187 7.61 18.72 0.41
CA GLY A 187 6.63 19.76 0.77
C GLY A 187 5.21 19.27 1.05
N GLU A 188 4.98 17.96 1.11
CA GLU A 188 3.68 17.40 1.51
C GLU A 188 3.56 17.27 3.03
N ALA A 189 2.32 17.31 3.53
CA ALA A 189 2.02 17.00 4.92
C ALA A 189 2.40 15.55 5.27
N ALA A 190 2.50 15.26 6.57
CA ALA A 190 2.73 13.90 7.04
C ALA A 190 1.64 12.96 6.49
N LYS A 191 2.06 11.85 5.90
CA LYS A 191 1.16 10.85 5.33
C LYS A 191 1.75 9.46 5.47
N VAL A 192 0.91 8.45 5.32
CA VAL A 192 1.43 7.08 5.22
C VAL A 192 2.12 6.90 3.87
N CYS A 193 3.38 6.48 3.93
CA CYS A 193 4.17 6.05 2.78
C CYS A 193 4.48 4.56 2.94
N GLY A 194 4.63 3.84 1.83
CA GLY A 194 4.83 2.40 1.91
C GLY A 194 4.77 1.68 0.58
N VAL A 195 5.06 0.37 0.63
CA VAL A 195 5.09 -0.51 -0.54
C VAL A 195 4.71 -1.94 -0.16
N HIS A 196 4.13 -2.64 -1.12
CA HIS A 196 3.91 -4.08 -1.06
C HIS A 196 5.06 -4.81 -1.76
N ILE A 197 5.62 -5.82 -1.09
CA ILE A 197 6.77 -6.56 -1.61
C ILE A 197 6.43 -8.04 -1.61
N GLY A 198 6.39 -8.61 -2.81
CA GLY A 198 6.38 -10.05 -3.01
C GLY A 198 7.81 -10.59 -2.98
N HIS A 199 8.00 -11.74 -2.35
CA HIS A 199 9.26 -12.47 -2.41
C HIS A 199 9.05 -13.85 -3.00
N SER A 200 9.95 -14.23 -3.91
CA SER A 200 10.15 -15.62 -4.30
C SER A 200 11.20 -16.26 -3.39
N SER A 201 10.99 -17.53 -3.06
CA SER A 201 11.85 -18.36 -2.19
C SER A 201 11.80 -18.03 -0.68
N ARG A 202 11.76 -19.10 0.13
CA ARG A 202 11.80 -19.02 1.60
C ARG A 202 13.26 -19.17 2.08
N ASN A 203 13.53 -18.79 3.33
CA ASN A 203 14.85 -18.84 3.97
C ASN A 203 15.89 -17.81 3.47
N HIS A 204 15.43 -16.67 2.96
CA HIS A 204 16.26 -15.51 2.68
C HIS A 204 15.94 -14.36 3.64
N TYR A 205 16.83 -13.38 3.73
CA TYR A 205 16.58 -12.14 4.47
C TYR A 205 16.39 -10.95 3.51
N THR A 206 15.72 -9.91 3.98
CA THR A 206 15.70 -8.60 3.35
C THR A 206 15.94 -7.55 4.41
N HIS A 207 16.48 -6.41 3.98
CA HIS A 207 16.50 -5.22 4.81
C HIS A 207 15.20 -4.46 4.62
N CYS A 208 14.71 -3.84 5.68
CA CYS A 208 13.70 -2.80 5.61
C CYS A 208 14.40 -1.44 5.72
N HIS A 209 14.69 -0.80 4.58
CA HIS A 209 15.26 0.54 4.56
C HIS A 209 14.86 1.35 3.32
N PRO A 210 14.48 2.61 3.47
CA PRO A 210 14.45 3.56 2.38
C PRO A 210 15.84 3.83 1.83
N TYR A 211 15.91 4.04 0.53
CA TYR A 211 17.07 4.54 -0.18
C TYR A 211 17.03 6.07 -0.26
N VAL A 212 18.20 6.70 -0.28
CA VAL A 212 18.34 8.12 -0.55
C VAL A 212 19.03 8.26 -1.90
N PRO A 213 18.33 8.73 -2.96
CA PRO A 213 18.86 8.80 -4.32
C PRO A 213 19.82 9.99 -4.48
N GLY A 214 20.97 9.90 -3.84
CA GLY A 214 21.91 11.01 -3.70
C GLY A 214 23.33 10.70 -4.14
N LYS A 215 23.53 9.64 -4.93
CA LYS A 215 24.80 9.36 -5.62
C LYS A 215 25.39 10.63 -6.28
N ASN A 216 26.69 10.81 -6.12
CA ASN A 216 27.48 11.92 -6.66
C ASN A 216 27.08 13.33 -6.15
N LEU A 217 26.22 13.44 -5.13
CA LEU A 217 25.95 14.72 -4.51
C LEU A 217 27.11 15.14 -3.57
N PRO A 218 27.34 16.44 -3.38
CA PRO A 218 28.33 16.95 -2.43
C PRO A 218 28.14 16.39 -1.02
N ALA A 219 29.25 16.18 -0.30
CA ALA A 219 29.26 15.55 1.03
C ALA A 219 28.62 16.42 2.13
N ASP A 220 28.48 17.73 1.91
CA ASP A 220 27.83 18.69 2.80
C ASP A 220 26.30 18.75 2.60
N GLN A 221 25.76 18.13 1.54
CA GLN A 221 24.32 18.01 1.39
C GLN A 221 23.75 17.07 2.45
N THR A 222 22.58 17.43 2.98
CA THR A 222 21.82 16.63 3.92
C THR A 222 20.33 16.68 3.58
N GLY A 223 19.61 15.62 3.93
CA GLY A 223 18.16 15.62 3.93
C GLY A 223 17.60 15.46 5.34
N VAL A 224 16.35 15.88 5.53
CA VAL A 224 15.63 15.73 6.79
C VAL A 224 14.22 15.24 6.53
N ILE A 225 13.82 14.22 7.29
CA ILE A 225 12.45 13.74 7.36
C ILE A 225 11.99 13.65 8.82
N GLN A 226 10.69 13.67 9.03
CA GLN A 226 10.06 13.23 10.27
C GLN A 226 9.37 11.90 10.02
N VAL A 227 9.49 10.97 10.96
CA VAL A 227 8.97 9.60 10.82
C VAL A 227 8.31 9.11 12.11
N ALA A 228 7.23 8.35 11.95
CA ALA A 228 6.60 7.59 13.02
C ALA A 228 6.05 6.26 12.50
N LEU A 229 5.93 5.28 13.39
CA LEU A 229 5.33 3.97 13.12
C LEU A 229 5.90 3.19 11.92
N PRO A 230 7.23 3.18 11.67
CA PRO A 230 7.80 2.36 10.62
C PRO A 230 7.68 0.88 10.99
N ALA A 231 7.15 0.09 10.07
CA ALA A 231 7.09 -1.35 10.22
C ALA A 231 7.12 -2.10 8.90
N VAL A 232 7.46 -3.38 9.01
CA VAL A 232 7.10 -4.38 8.01
C VAL A 232 6.08 -5.32 8.63
N VAL A 233 4.98 -5.55 7.91
CA VAL A 233 3.87 -6.38 8.34
C VAL A 233 3.62 -7.52 7.35
N THR A 234 3.12 -8.64 7.85
CA THR A 234 2.77 -9.80 7.03
C THR A 234 1.61 -9.49 6.09
N GLY A 235 1.70 -9.89 4.82
CA GLY A 235 0.60 -9.77 3.86
C GLY A 235 0.42 -8.36 3.28
N HIS A 236 -0.75 -8.12 2.70
CA HIS A 236 -1.11 -6.88 2.02
C HIS A 236 -1.97 -6.00 2.93
N VAL A 237 -1.42 -4.89 3.43
CA VAL A 237 -2.17 -3.90 4.22
C VAL A 237 -2.45 -2.67 3.37
N PRO A 238 -3.71 -2.28 3.11
CA PRO A 238 -4.01 -1.06 2.37
C PRO A 238 -3.40 0.18 3.03
N ILE A 239 -2.30 0.69 2.48
CA ILE A 239 -1.44 1.72 3.09
C ILE A 239 -2.21 3.02 3.34
N ASP A 240 -3.12 3.37 2.44
CA ASP A 240 -3.93 4.59 2.46
C ASP A 240 -5.08 4.56 3.48
N LYS A 241 -5.42 3.39 4.03
CA LYS A 241 -6.64 3.21 4.84
C LYS A 241 -6.41 2.55 6.19
N ALA A 242 -5.43 1.64 6.29
CA ALA A 242 -5.35 0.68 7.39
C ALA A 242 -3.99 0.67 8.11
N TRP A 243 -3.11 1.64 7.84
CA TRP A 243 -1.85 1.72 8.57
C TRP A 243 -2.06 2.20 10.01
N GLY A 244 -1.35 1.59 10.95
CA GLY A 244 -1.46 1.89 12.37
C GLY A 244 -0.42 1.12 13.15
N GLN A 245 -0.74 0.74 14.39
CA GLN A 245 0.11 -0.13 15.18
C GLN A 245 -0.33 -1.58 15.07
N PHE A 246 0.63 -2.47 14.83
CA PHE A 246 0.38 -3.89 14.62
C PHE A 246 0.97 -4.70 15.77
N ALA A 247 0.30 -5.80 16.10
CA ALA A 247 0.79 -6.78 17.07
C ALA A 247 2.14 -7.36 16.60
N TYR A 248 3.08 -7.50 17.53
CA TYR A 248 4.38 -8.08 17.24
C TYR A 248 4.30 -9.60 17.22
N ILE A 249 4.86 -10.23 16.19
CA ILE A 249 4.93 -11.69 16.10
C ILE A 249 5.94 -12.32 17.09
N GLY A 250 6.83 -11.51 17.69
CA GLY A 250 7.81 -11.92 18.70
C GLY A 250 9.21 -12.18 18.12
N ASP A 251 10.22 -12.10 18.98
CA ASP A 251 11.64 -12.20 18.63
C ASP A 251 12.00 -13.60 18.07
N ASP A 252 11.49 -14.66 18.72
CA ASP A 252 11.81 -16.06 18.41
C ASP A 252 11.28 -16.55 17.05
N THR A 253 10.34 -15.83 16.46
CA THR A 253 9.67 -16.29 15.23
C THR A 253 10.52 -16.03 13.99
N HIS A 254 11.35 -14.97 13.98
CA HIS A 254 12.11 -14.58 12.79
C HIS A 254 13.48 -13.93 13.05
N ASP A 255 13.97 -13.83 14.29
CA ASP A 255 15.32 -13.29 14.53
C ASP A 255 16.37 -14.09 13.74
N VAL A 256 17.03 -13.40 12.82
CA VAL A 256 18.27 -13.90 12.23
C VAL A 256 19.32 -13.53 13.27
N ILE A 257 19.72 -14.50 14.10
CA ILE A 257 20.88 -14.32 14.96
C ILE A 257 22.02 -13.89 14.03
N ALA A 258 22.52 -12.67 14.23
CA ALA A 258 23.69 -12.14 13.55
C ALA A 258 24.94 -12.88 14.04
#